data_AF-A0A359GXJ2-F1
#
_entry.id   AF-A0A359GXJ2-F1
#
_cell.length_a   1.000
_cell.length_b   1.000
_cell.length_c   1.000
_cell.angle_alpha   90.00
_cell.angle_beta   90.00
_cell.angle_gamma   90.00
#
_symmetry.space_group_name_H-M   'P 1'
#
loop_
_entity.id
_entity.type
_entity.pdbx_description
1 polymer ?
#
loop_
_entity_poly.entity_id
_entity_poly.type
_entity_poly.pdbx_seq_one_letter_code
_entity_poly.pdbx_strand_id
1 'polypeptide(L)' 'MIVLNSKAQLTVDVIAKVAERKITIANATKLLNKSRRTIERYLQRYRSQGLQFVVHGNKGCEPVNKT' A
#
# COMPACT_ATOMS: atom_id res chain seq x y z
N MET A 1 4.10 -17.35 -0.06
CA MET A 1 3.28 -16.77 -1.15
C MET A 1 2.60 -15.51 -0.64
N ILE A 2 2.79 -14.35 -1.29
CA ILE A 2 2.08 -13.13 -0.90
C ILE A 2 0.66 -13.22 -1.44
N VAL A 3 -0.31 -13.47 -0.56
CA VAL A 3 -1.73 -13.44 -0.93
C VAL A 3 -2.21 -11.99 -0.80
N LEU A 4 -2.49 -11.33 -1.93
CA LEU A 4 -3.03 -9.96 -1.94
C LEU A 4 -4.55 -10.02 -2.10
N ASN A 5 -5.28 -9.35 -1.22
CA ASN A 5 -6.71 -9.09 -1.46
C ASN A 5 -6.87 -7.96 -2.49
N SER A 6 -8.06 -7.82 -3.07
CA SER A 6 -8.34 -6.82 -4.12
C SER A 6 -7.94 -5.39 -3.73
N LYS A 7 -8.18 -5.01 -2.47
CA LYS A 7 -7.79 -3.70 -1.94
C LYS A 7 -6.28 -3.50 -1.89
N ALA A 8 -5.53 -4.52 -1.49
CA ALA A 8 -4.07 -4.49 -1.47
C ALA A 8 -3.51 -4.43 -2.90
N GLN A 9 -4.08 -5.19 -3.84
CA GLN A 9 -3.70 -5.15 -5.26
C GLN A 9 -3.89 -3.75 -5.85
N LEU A 10 -5.06 -3.13 -5.65
CA LEU A 10 -5.33 -1.77 -6.11
C LEU A 10 -4.34 -0.76 -5.52
N THR A 11 -4.03 -0.90 -4.23
CA THR A 11 -3.08 -0.01 -3.55
C THR A 11 -1.69 -0.13 -4.16
N VAL A 12 -1.23 -1.35 -4.40
CA VAL A 12 0.07 -1.61 -5.03
C VAL A 12 0.12 -1.03 -6.44
N ASP A 13 -0.89 -1.30 -7.27
CA ASP A 13 -0.94 -0.85 -8.66
C ASP A 13 -0.91 0.69 -8.76
N VAL A 14 -1.73 1.37 -7.96
CA VAL A 14 -1.74 2.84 -7.94
C VAL A 14 -0.39 3.39 -7.48
N ILE A 15 0.22 2.83 -6.43
CA ILE A 15 1.51 3.32 -5.92
C ILE A 15 2.66 3.02 -6.89
N ALA A 16 2.65 1.88 -7.57
CA ALA A 16 3.61 1.55 -8.62
C ALA A 16 3.52 2.56 -9.77
N LYS A 17 2.30 2.89 -10.23
CA LYS A 17 2.08 3.92 -11.26
C LYS A 17 2.55 5.32 -10.82
N VAL A 18 2.44 5.66 -9.53
CA VAL A 18 3.02 6.90 -8.98
C VAL A 18 4.55 6.85 -9.01
N ALA A 19 5.16 5.71 -8.62
CA ALA A 19 6.61 5.54 -8.62
C ALA A 19 7.20 5.65 -10.04
N GLU A 20 6.48 5.12 -11.03
CA GLU A 20 6.80 5.22 -12.46
C GLU A 20 6.44 6.58 -13.09
N ARG A 21 5.91 7.52 -12.30
CA ARG A 21 5.45 8.85 -12.74
C ARG A 21 4.34 8.83 -13.80
N LYS A 22 3.63 7.70 -13.96
CA LYS A 22 2.48 7.57 -14.86
C LYS A 22 1.23 8.28 -14.33
N ILE A 23 1.14 8.45 -13.01
CA ILE A 23 0.09 9.24 -12.37
C ILE A 23 0.67 10.15 -11.29
N THR A 24 -0.01 11.27 -11.02
CA THR A 24 0.38 12.21 -9.97
C THR A 24 -0.10 11.75 -8.59
N ILE A 25 0.53 12.27 -7.53
CA ILE A 25 0.09 12.05 -6.15
C ILE A 25 -1.36 12.52 -5.94
N ALA A 26 -1.77 13.63 -6.56
CA ALA A 26 -3.13 14.17 -6.46
C ALA A 26 -4.19 13.25 -7.11
N ASN A 27 -3.83 12.52 -8.17
CA ASN A 27 -4.73 11.52 -8.74
C ASN A 27 -4.79 10.27 -7.85
N ALA A 28 -3.65 9.84 -7.30
CA ALA A 28 -3.59 8.71 -6.38
C ALA A 28 -4.39 8.94 -5.08
N THR A 29 -4.43 10.18 -4.55
CA THR A 29 -5.27 10.49 -3.38
C THR A 29 -6.75 10.27 -3.65
N LYS A 30 -7.21 10.61 -4.86
CA LYS A 30 -8.60 10.38 -5.30
C LYS A 30 -8.88 8.89 -5.50
N LEU A 31 -7.99 8.18 -6.21
CA LEU A 31 -8.16 6.75 -6.53
C LEU A 31 -8.19 5.86 -5.28
N LEU A 32 -7.34 6.14 -4.29
CA LEU A 32 -7.28 5.33 -3.06
C LEU A 32 -8.16 5.88 -1.94
N ASN A 33 -8.79 7.04 -2.13
CA ASN A 33 -9.51 7.80 -1.11
C ASN A 33 -8.65 7.93 0.17
N LYS A 34 -7.44 8.47 0.01
CA LYS A 34 -6.47 8.68 1.09
C LYS A 34 -5.84 10.06 1.02
N SER A 35 -5.40 10.54 2.19
CA SER A 35 -4.66 11.79 2.29
C SER A 35 -3.33 11.72 1.54
N ARG A 36 -2.86 12.88 1.07
CA ARG A 36 -1.56 13.04 0.43
C ARG A 36 -0.42 12.42 1.25
N ARG A 37 -0.38 12.71 2.55
CA ARG A 37 0.58 12.14 3.50
C ARG A 37 0.58 10.60 3.48
N THR A 38 -0.59 9.97 3.34
CA THR A 38 -0.67 8.51 3.28
C THR A 38 -0.11 7.97 1.97
N ILE A 39 -0.39 8.63 0.85
CA ILE A 39 0.18 8.27 -0.46
C ILE A 39 1.70 8.40 -0.44
N GLU A 40 2.23 9.51 0.08
CA GLU A 40 3.68 9.73 0.21
C GLU A 40 4.33 8.68 1.12
N ARG A 41 3.71 8.35 2.26
CA ARG A 41 4.16 7.27 3.13
C ARG A 41 4.17 5.92 2.41
N TYR A 42 3.14 5.60 1.65
CA TYR A 42 3.08 4.36 0.87
C TYR A 42 4.15 4.33 -0.21
N LEU A 43 4.36 5.43 -0.94
CA LEU A 43 5.41 5.55 -1.94
C LEU A 43 6.80 5.36 -1.32
N GLN A 44 7.05 5.95 -0.16
CA GLN A 44 8.31 5.76 0.57
C GLN A 44 8.51 4.29 0.94
N ARG A 45 7.49 3.64 1.52
CA ARG A 45 7.59 2.22 1.89
C ARG A 45 7.75 1.31 0.67
N TYR A 46 7.02 1.57 -0.41
CA TYR A 46 7.14 0.85 -1.67
C TYR A 46 8.57 0.94 -2.24
N ARG A 47 9.20 2.11 -2.18
CA ARG A 47 10.61 2.27 -2.60
C ARG A 47 11.60 1.47 -1.75
N SER A 48 11.33 1.35 -0.45
CA SER A 48 12.22 0.61 0.47
C SER A 48 11.96 -0.90 0.53
N GLN A 49 10.72 -1.35 0.38
CA GLN A 49 10.26 -2.71 0.67
C GLN A 49 9.64 -3.42 -0.54
N GLY A 50 9.51 -2.73 -1.68
CA GLY A 50 8.79 -3.23 -2.84
C GLY A 50 7.35 -3.59 -2.50
N LEU A 51 6.86 -4.69 -3.06
CA LEU A 51 5.49 -5.19 -2.89
C LEU A 51 5.12 -5.53 -1.43
N GLN A 52 6.09 -5.75 -0.55
CA GLN A 52 5.84 -6.17 0.82
C GLN A 52 5.20 -5.09 1.69
N PHE A 53 5.25 -3.80 1.28
CA PHE A 53 4.72 -2.70 2.08
C PHE A 53 3.22 -2.79 2.40
N VAL A 54 2.47 -3.53 1.57
CA VAL A 54 1.02 -3.71 1.72
C VAL A 54 0.67 -4.91 2.61
N VAL A 55 1.66 -5.75 2.92
CA VAL A 55 1.49 -6.87 3.85
C VAL A 55 1.47 -6.31 5.26
N HIS A 56 0.38 -6.54 5.97
CA HIS A 56 0.29 -6.17 7.37
C HIS A 56 1.16 -7.12 8.20
N GLY A 57 1.96 -6.59 9.13
CA GLY A 57 2.89 -7.38 9.95
C GLY A 57 2.22 -8.49 10.77
N ASN A 58 0.95 -8.32 11.14
CA ASN A 58 0.18 -9.34 11.87
C ASN A 58 -0.61 -10.29 10.94
N LYS A 59 -0.40 -10.25 9.62
CA LYS A 59 -1.16 -11.09 8.69
C LYS A 59 -0.72 -12.55 8.84
N GLY A 60 -1.61 -13.40 9.35
CA GLY A 60 -1.36 -14.83 9.57
C GLY A 60 -0.80 -15.16 10.95
N CYS A 61 -0.58 -14.16 11.81
CA CYS A 61 -0.23 -14.36 13.21
C CYS A 61 -1.51 -14.33 14.06
N GLU A 62 -1.61 -15.21 15.05
CA GLU A 62 -2.69 -15.13 16.04
C GLU A 62 -2.57 -13.81 16.83
N PRO A 63 -3.70 -13.14 17.13
CA PRO A 63 -3.67 -11.97 17.99
C PRO A 63 -3.14 -12.37 19.38
N VAL A 64 -2.13 -11.64 19.85
CA VAL A 64 -1.51 -11.89 21.16
C VAL A 64 -2.51 -11.62 22.30
N ASN A 65 -3.42 -10.67 22.09
CA ASN A 65 -4.47 -10.35 23.06
C ASN A 65 -5.67 -11.29 22.85
N LYS A 66 -5.64 -12.45 23.51
CA LYS A 66 -6.82 -13.30 23.71
C LYS A 66 -7.42 -12.92 25.07
N THR A 67 -8.62 -12.33 25.08
CA THR A 67 -9.50 -12.24 26.26
C THR A 67 -10.52 -13.36 26.21
#